data_AF-A0A1G7MGW1-F1
#
_entry.id   AF-A0A1G7MGW1-F1
#
_cell.length_a   1.000
_cell.length_b   1.000
_cell.length_c   1.000
_cell.angle_alpha   90.00
_cell.angle_beta   90.00
_cell.angle_gamma   90.00
#
_symmetry.space_group_name_H-M   'P 1'
#
loop_
_entity.id
_entity.type
_entity.pdbx_description
1 polymer ?
#
loop_
_entity_poly.entity_id
_entity_poly.type
_entity_poly.pdbx_seq_one_letter_code
_entity_poly.pdbx_strand_id
1 'polypeptide(L)'
;MAHDSVKLYTAIYVALLAAATLNFLLFESTIVEFTYAQALGGTLVIATVKTLLIVAYFQHLRWENRSLTYLMGLALALTMLLMAAATYSIS
;
A
#
# COMPACT_ATOMS: atom_id res chain seq x y z
N MET A 1 -8.27 10.48 -23.62
CA MET A 1 -7.65 10.84 -22.33
C MET A 1 -8.71 10.65 -21.26
N ALA A 2 -8.46 9.78 -20.29
CA ALA A 2 -9.50 9.20 -19.44
C ALA A 2 -10.35 10.29 -18.77
N HIS A 3 -11.67 10.11 -18.84
CA HIS A 3 -12.68 10.95 -18.22
C HIS A 3 -12.74 10.63 -16.71
N ASP A 4 -11.61 10.78 -16.02
CA ASP A 4 -11.51 10.36 -14.63
C ASP A 4 -12.33 11.30 -13.75
N SER A 5 -13.34 10.73 -13.10
CA SER A 5 -14.24 11.52 -12.29
C SER A 5 -13.49 12.04 -11.07
N VAL A 6 -13.37 13.36 -10.96
CA VAL A 6 -12.75 14.04 -9.81
C VAL A 6 -13.33 13.50 -8.50
N LYS A 7 -14.64 13.25 -8.46
CA LYS A 7 -15.34 12.66 -7.31
C LYS A 7 -14.71 11.34 -6.83
N LEU A 8 -14.39 10.42 -7.74
CA LEU A 8 -13.77 9.14 -7.40
C LEU A 8 -12.37 9.36 -6.81
N TYR A 9 -11.54 10.16 -7.47
CA TYR A 9 -10.17 10.39 -7.01
C TYR A 9 -10.12 11.14 -5.68
N THR A 10 -11.04 12.09 -5.46
CA THR A 10 -11.21 12.74 -4.16
C THR A 10 -11.64 11.74 -3.08
N ALA A 11 -12.58 10.83 -3.38
CA ALA A 11 -13.00 9.81 -2.43
C ALA A 11 -11.85 8.87 -2.05
N ILE A 12 -11.05 8.42 -3.03
CA ILE A 12 -9.86 7.58 -2.76
C ILE A 12 -8.81 8.37 -1.98
N TYR A 13 -8.59 9.64 -2.30
CA TYR A 13 -7.68 10.50 -1.54
C TYR A 13 -8.08 10.59 -0.06
N VAL A 14 -9.37 10.82 0.22
CA VAL A 14 -9.88 10.84 1.60
C VAL A 14 -9.70 9.47 2.27
N ALA A 15 -9.93 8.37 1.56
CA ALA A 15 -9.67 7.02 2.08
C ALA A 15 -8.18 6.80 2.41
N LEU A 16 -7.26 7.28 1.57
CA LEU A 16 -5.82 7.23 1.83
C LEU A 16 -5.41 8.07 3.04
N LEU A 17 -6.03 9.24 3.22
CA LEU A 17 -5.82 10.10 4.36
C LEU A 17 -6.31 9.44 5.66
N ALA A 18 -7.53 8.90 5.65
CA ALA A 18 -8.06 8.12 6.77
C ALA A 18 -7.17 6.92 7.10
N ALA A 19 -6.71 6.17 6.09
CA ALA A 19 -5.79 5.05 6.29
C ALA A 19 -4.45 5.49 6.90
N ALA A 20 -3.92 6.66 6.52
CA ALA A 20 -2.71 7.22 7.13
C ALA A 20 -2.94 7.61 8.60
N THR A 21 -4.06 8.26 8.91
CA THR A 21 -4.43 8.59 10.29
C THR A 21 -4.63 7.35 11.15
N LEU A 22 -5.29 6.32 10.61
CA LEU A 22 -5.45 5.04 11.32
C LEU A 22 -4.11 4.37 11.62
N ASN A 23 -3.14 4.45 10.70
CA ASN A 23 -1.81 3.89 10.93
C ASN A 23 -1.11 4.56 12.13
N PHE A 24 -1.20 5.88 12.23
CA PHE A 24 -0.71 6.64 13.38
C PHE A 24 -1.41 6.20 14.69
N LEU A 25 -2.73 6.03 14.65
CA LEU A 25 -3.51 5.59 15.81
C LEU A 25 -3.17 4.17 16.27
N LEU A 26 -2.59 3.31 15.43
CA LEU A 26 -2.17 1.97 15.88
C LEU A 26 -1.05 2.02 16.94
N PHE A 27 -0.25 3.08 16.97
CA PHE A 27 0.87 3.23 17.91
C PHE A 27 0.64 4.32 18.96
N GLU A 28 -0.07 5.40 18.60
CA GLU A 28 -0.14 6.62 19.42
C GLU A 28 -1.52 6.84 20.08
N SER A 29 -2.47 5.92 19.88
CA SER A 29 -3.81 6.04 20.44
C SER A 29 -3.83 5.79 21.94
N THR A 30 -4.48 6.70 22.68
CA THR A 30 -4.80 6.53 24.10
C THR A 30 -6.21 5.98 24.35
N ILE A 31 -6.99 5.76 23.29
CA ILE A 31 -8.41 5.32 23.38
C ILE A 31 -8.50 3.80 23.22
N VAL A 32 -7.66 3.24 22.35
CA VAL A 32 -7.58 1.81 22.04
C VAL A 32 -6.11 1.44 22.02
N GLU A 33 -5.71 0.54 22.92
CA GLU A 33 -4.35 0.04 23.01
C GLU A 33 -4.20 -1.23 22.17
N PHE A 34 -3.15 -1.27 21.36
CA PHE A 34 -2.76 -2.43 20.59
C PHE A 34 -1.44 -2.97 21.12
N THR A 35 -1.30 -4.29 21.17
CA THR A 35 0.02 -4.89 21.35
C THR A 35 0.92 -4.52 20.17
N TYR A 36 2.24 -4.48 20.37
CA TYR A 36 3.18 -4.18 19.29
C TYR A 36 2.97 -5.06 18.05
N ALA A 37 2.71 -6.37 18.25
CA ALA A 37 2.45 -7.30 17.16
C ALA A 37 1.16 -6.96 16.39
N GLN A 38 0.10 -6.53 17.08
CA GLN A 38 -1.15 -6.09 16.45
C GLN A 38 -0.96 -4.77 15.69
N ALA A 39 -0.26 -3.81 16.27
CA ALA A 39 0.03 -2.52 15.62
C ALA A 39 0.91 -2.70 14.37
N LEU A 40 1.93 -3.56 14.46
CA LEU A 40 2.78 -3.91 13.32
C LEU A 40 1.99 -4.64 12.23
N GLY A 41 1.18 -5.65 12.59
CA GLY A 41 0.33 -6.36 11.64
C GLY A 41 -0.68 -5.45 10.95
N GLY A 42 -1.35 -4.58 11.73
CA GLY A 42 -2.29 -3.59 11.20
C GLY A 42 -1.61 -2.60 10.26
N THR A 43 -0.39 -2.17 10.59
CA THR A 43 0.41 -1.27 9.76
C THR A 43 0.73 -1.89 8.40
N LEU A 44 1.13 -3.16 8.38
CA LEU A 44 1.39 -3.89 7.13
C LEU A 44 0.14 -3.99 6.25
N VAL A 45 -1.03 -4.29 6.84
CA VAL A 45 -2.30 -4.35 6.13
C VAL A 45 -2.67 -2.98 5.55
N ILE A 46 -2.61 -1.93 6.37
CA ILE A 46 -2.92 -0.56 5.94
C ILE A 46 -1.96 -0.11 4.82
N ALA A 47 -0.66 -0.37 4.96
CA ALA A 47 0.34 -0.03 3.94
C ALA A 47 0.06 -0.75 2.61
N THR A 48 -0.33 -2.02 2.66
CA THR A 48 -0.69 -2.82 1.48
C THR A 48 -1.90 -2.22 0.78
N VAL A 49 -2.99 -1.95 1.50
CA VAL A 49 -4.21 -1.36 0.94
C VAL A 49 -3.93 0.00 0.31
N LYS A 50 -3.19 0.88 1.00
CA LYS A 50 -2.80 2.19 0.47
C LYS A 50 -2.02 2.05 -0.83
N THR A 51 -1.04 1.15 -0.87
CA THR A 51 -0.21 0.91 -2.06
C THR A 51 -1.07 0.44 -3.23
N LEU A 52 -1.99 -0.51 -3.00
CA LEU A 52 -2.90 -0.98 -4.05
C LEU A 52 -3.80 0.13 -4.60
N LEU A 53 -4.35 0.99 -3.73
CA LEU A 53 -5.16 2.14 -4.17
C LEU A 53 -4.35 3.13 -5.00
N ILE A 54 -3.11 3.43 -4.57
CA ILE A 54 -2.21 4.35 -5.29
C ILE A 54 -1.83 3.77 -6.66
N VAL A 55 -1.36 2.52 -6.69
CA VAL A 55 -0.92 1.86 -7.93
C VAL A 55 -2.08 1.70 -8.91
N ALA A 56 -3.25 1.26 -8.44
CA ALA A 56 -4.39 1.05 -9.32
C ALA A 56 -4.95 2.36 -9.89
N TYR A 57 -5.11 3.39 -9.05
CA TYR A 57 -5.85 4.61 -9.42
C TYR A 57 -4.95 5.82 -9.70
N PHE A 58 -3.98 6.13 -8.85
CA PHE A 58 -3.14 7.32 -9.03
C PHE A 58 -1.97 7.10 -10.01
N GLN A 59 -1.46 5.88 -10.12
CA GLN A 59 -0.51 5.49 -11.18
C GLN A 59 -1.22 4.95 -12.43
N HIS A 60 -2.56 4.89 -12.42
CA HIS A 60 -3.40 4.46 -13.53
C HIS A 60 -3.12 3.02 -14.05
N LEU A 61 -2.45 2.17 -13.26
CA LEU A 61 -2.09 0.80 -13.70
C LEU A 61 -3.32 -0.03 -14.10
N ARG A 62 -4.48 0.25 -13.50
CA ARG A 62 -5.74 -0.44 -13.81
C ARG A 62 -6.18 -0.29 -15.27
N TRP A 63 -5.87 0.85 -15.89
CA TRP A 63 -6.30 1.18 -17.25
C TRP A 63 -5.19 1.01 -18.28
N GLU A 64 -3.99 0.64 -17.83
CA GLU A 64 -2.84 0.38 -18.68
C GLU A 64 -2.88 -1.02 -19.31
N ASN A 65 -2.00 -1.23 -20.29
CA ASN A 65 -1.83 -2.53 -20.91
C ASN A 65 -1.43 -3.61 -19.89
N ARG A 66 -1.97 -4.83 -20.05
CA ARG A 66 -1.70 -5.96 -19.13
C ARG A 66 -0.21 -6.29 -18.99
N SER A 67 0.59 -6.02 -20.02
CA SER A 67 2.05 -6.16 -19.97
C SER A 67 2.68 -5.34 -18.85
N LEU A 68 2.19 -4.12 -18.59
CA LEU A 68 2.66 -3.27 -17.49
C LEU A 68 2.26 -3.83 -16.12
N THR A 69 1.06 -4.38 -15.99
CA THR A 69 0.64 -5.07 -14.76
C THR A 69 1.52 -6.27 -14.46
N TYR A 70 1.85 -7.08 -15.47
CA TYR A 70 2.78 -8.20 -15.29
C TYR A 70 4.20 -7.74 -14.96
N LEU A 71 4.67 -6.65 -15.60
CA LEU A 71 5.96 -6.06 -15.28
C LEU A 71 6.03 -5.57 -13.83
N MET A 72 4.99 -4.87 -13.37
CA MET A 72 4.89 -4.38 -11.98
C MET A 72 4.84 -5.54 -10.98
N GLY A 73 4.06 -6.59 -11.28
CA GLY A 73 4.00 -7.80 -10.47
C GLY A 73 5.34 -8.53 -10.39
N LEU A 74 6.06 -8.63 -11.51
CA LEU A 74 7.41 -9.19 -11.56
C LEU A 74 8.40 -8.35 -10.75
N ALA A 75 8.36 -7.02 -10.88
CA ALA A 75 9.21 -6.12 -10.11
C ALA A 75 8.99 -6.26 -8.59
N LEU A 76 7.73 -6.38 -8.16
CA LEU A 76 7.39 -6.67 -6.77
C LEU A 76 7.96 -8.02 -6.31
N ALA A 77 7.77 -9.09 -7.10
CA ALA A 77 8.29 -10.42 -6.78
C ALA A 77 9.81 -10.44 -6.66
N LEU A 78 10.52 -9.78 -7.59
CA LEU A 78 11.98 -9.67 -7.57
C LEU A 78 12.47 -8.84 -6.38
N THR A 79 11.75 -7.78 -6.00
CA THR A 79 12.08 -6.98 -4.82
C THR A 79 11.94 -7.79 -3.53
N MET A 80 10.87 -8.59 -3.42
CA MET A 80 10.69 -9.51 -2.29
C MET A 80 11.78 -10.59 -2.27
N LEU A 81 12.17 -11.11 -3.43
CA LEU A 81 13.26 -12.08 -3.55
C LEU A 81 14.60 -11.47 -3.14
N LEU A 82 14.89 -10.22 -3.53
CA LEU A 82 16.08 -9.50 -3.09
C LEU A 82 16.07 -9.28 -1.56
N MET A 83 14.93 -8.89 -0.99
CA MET A 83 14.79 -8.75 0.46
C MET A 83 15.02 -10.07 1.19
N ALA A 84 14.50 -11.19 0.68
CA ALA A 84 14.75 -12.51 1.22
C ALA A 84 16.20 -12.98 1.03
N ALA A 85 16.85 -12.64 -0.08
CA ALA A 85 18.27 -12.93 -0.27
C ALA A 85 19.15 -12.12 0.70
N ALA A 86 18.77 -10.87 0.98
CA ALA A 86 19.50 -10.00 1.89
C ALA A 86 19.56 -10.54 3.33
N THR A 87 18.58 -11.35 3.78
CA THR A 87 18.65 -11.98 5.11
C THR A 87 19.79 -12.99 5.24
N TYR A 88 20.28 -13.55 4.13
CA TYR A 88 21.44 -14.45 4.09
C TYR A 88 22.75 -13.74 3.73
N SER A 89 22.71 -12.45 3.40
CA SER A 89 23.90 -11.69 2.97
C SER A 89 24.73 -11.15 4.14
N ILE A 90 24.19 -11.11 5.36
CA ILE A 90 24.81 -10.51 6.55
C ILE A 90 25.12 -11.59 7.61
N SER A 91 24.95 -12.87 7.27
CA SER A 91 25.32 -14.01 8.13
C SER A 91 26.76 -14.47 7.89
#